data_AF-A0A4Z2E8J5-F1
#
_entry.id   AF-A0A4Z2E8J5-F1
#
_cell.length_a   1.000
_cell.length_b   1.000
_cell.length_c   1.000
_cell.angle_alpha   90.00
_cell.angle_beta   90.00
_cell.angle_gamma   90.00
#
_symmetry.space_group_name_H-M   'P 1'
#
loop_
_entity.id
_entity.type
_entity.pdbx_description
1 polymer ?
#
loop_
_entity_poly.entity_id
_entity_poly.type
_entity_poly.pdbx_seq_one_letter_code
_entity_poly.pdbx_strand_id
1 'polypeptide(L)' 'MIHSSVCPKLFKEPSSKSNKPIIINAIAHCCLAGKVNETQKNVILEVSGSSYVP' A
#
# COMPACT_ATOMS: atom_id res chain seq x y z
N MET A 1 -8.46 38.05 -3.53
CA MET A 1 -8.37 37.30 -2.25
C MET A 1 -7.64 36.00 -2.55
N ILE A 2 -6.40 35.88 -2.10
CA ILE A 2 -5.52 34.75 -2.41
C ILE A 2 -5.99 33.56 -1.57
N HIS A 3 -6.58 32.54 -2.20
CA HIS A 3 -6.89 31.27 -1.50
C HIS A 3 -5.82 30.23 -1.83
N SER A 4 -4.58 30.51 -1.42
CA SER A 4 -3.53 29.50 -1.33
C SER A 4 -3.69 28.84 0.04
N SER A 5 -4.52 27.79 0.11
CA SER A 5 -4.74 27.03 1.33
C SER A 5 -3.51 26.17 1.66
N VAL A 6 -2.45 26.81 2.16
CA VAL A 6 -1.35 26.10 2.81
C VAL A 6 -1.90 25.68 4.17
N CYS A 7 -2.46 24.47 4.23
CA CYS A 7 -2.91 23.91 5.50
C CYS A 7 -1.67 23.71 6.38
N PRO A 8 -1.55 24.39 7.53
CA PRO A 8 -0.42 24.19 8.42
C PRO A 8 -0.45 22.72 8.86
N LYS A 9 0.62 21.96 8.56
CA LYS A 9 0.73 20.58 9.04
C LYS A 9 0.66 20.63 10.56
N LEU A 10 -0.43 20.13 11.14
CA LEU A 10 -0.54 19.94 12.57
C LEU A 10 0.57 18.99 12.98
N PHE A 11 1.53 19.45 13.78
CA PHE A 11 2.58 18.59 14.33
C PHE A 11 1.93 17.54 15.23
N LYS A 12 1.61 16.40 14.64
CA LYS A 12 1.15 15.18 15.28
C LYS A 12 2.32 14.21 15.30
N GLU A 13 2.45 13.49 16.40
CA GLU A 13 3.39 12.38 16.50
C GLU A 13 3.18 11.41 15.31
N PRO A 14 4.26 10.97 14.63
CA PRO A 14 4.13 10.03 13.53
C PRO A 14 3.48 8.73 14.03
N SER A 15 2.40 8.31 13.37
CA SER A 15 1.76 7.03 13.69
C SER A 15 2.63 5.89 13.19
N SER A 16 2.87 4.88 14.04
CA SER A 16 3.50 3.62 13.64
C SER A 16 2.58 2.73 12.79
N LYS A 17 1.33 3.15 12.53
CA LYS A 17 0.37 2.36 11.75
C LYS A 17 0.79 2.32 10.28
N SER A 18 1.32 1.16 9.86
CA SER A 18 1.65 0.89 8.47
C SER A 18 0.41 0.45 7.68
N ASN A 19 0.28 0.95 6.45
CA ASN A 19 -0.74 0.49 5.49
C ASN A 19 -0.30 -0.77 4.73
N LYS A 20 0.92 -1.28 4.97
CA LYS A 20 1.48 -2.46 4.30
C LYS A 20 0.52 -3.67 4.27
N PRO A 21 -0.16 -4.06 5.37
CA PRO A 21 -1.09 -5.19 5.33
C PRO A 21 -2.30 -4.95 4.42
N ILE A 22 -2.82 -3.71 4.38
CA ILE A 22 -3.98 -3.34 3.55
C ILE A 22 -3.60 -3.42 2.07
N ILE A 23 -2.42 -2.91 1.72
CA ILE A 23 -1.91 -2.91 0.35
C ILE A 23 -1.67 -4.34 -0.14
N ILE A 24 -1.08 -5.20 0.68
CA ILE A 24 -0.85 -6.63 0.36
C ILE A 24 -2.18 -7.33 0.08
N ASN A 25 -3.19 -7.12 0.93
CA ASN A 25 -4.50 -7.74 0.75
C ASN A 25 -5.19 -7.27 -0.53
N ALA A 26 -5.12 -5.97 -0.84
CA ALA A 26 -5.68 -5.44 -2.08
C ALA A 26 -5.01 -6.06 -3.31
N ILE A 27 -3.68 -6.17 -3.31
CA ILE A 27 -2.92 -6.79 -4.40
C ILE A 27 -3.29 -8.26 -4.57
N ALA A 28 -3.32 -9.02 -3.47
CA ALA A 28 -3.54 -10.46 -3.50
C ALA A 28 -4.96 -10.87 -3.95
N HIS A 29 -5.97 -10.11 -3.53
CA HIS A 29 -7.37 -10.53 -3.66
C HIS A 29 -8.19 -9.71 -4.66
N CYS A 30 -7.69 -8.57 -5.11
CA CYS A 30 -8.42 -7.70 -6.02
C CYS A 30 -7.57 -7.26 -7.21
N CYS A 31 -6.46 -6.56 -6.97
CA CYS A 31 -5.74 -5.87 -8.03
C CYS A 31 -4.95 -6.82 -8.94
N LEU A 32 -4.33 -7.87 -8.40
CA LEU A 32 -3.55 -8.87 -9.15
C LEU A 32 -4.03 -10.30 -8.83
N ALA A 33 -5.32 -10.45 -8.57
CA ALA A 33 -5.92 -11.77 -8.38
C ALA A 33 -5.91 -12.57 -9.70
N GLY A 34 -5.90 -13.90 -9.56
CA GLY A 34 -5.99 -14.83 -10.68
C GLY A 34 -4.65 -15.30 -11.25
N LYS A 35 -4.70 -16.44 -11.96
CA LYS A 35 -3.52 -17.19 -12.46
C LYS A 35 -2.65 -16.40 -13.43
N VAL A 36 -3.27 -15.58 -14.28
CA VAL A 36 -2.54 -14.74 -15.27
C VAL A 36 -1.62 -13.73 -14.58
N ASN A 37 -2.01 -13.25 -13.40
CA ASN A 37 -1.30 -12.20 -12.67
C ASN A 37 -0.34 -12.73 -11.59
N GLU A 38 -0.24 -14.05 -11.44
CA GLU A 38 0.47 -14.69 -10.32
C GLU A 38 1.95 -14.31 -10.26
N THR A 39 2.65 -14.31 -11.40
CA THR A 39 4.07 -13.92 -11.48
C THR A 39 4.28 -12.48 -11.04
N GLN A 40 3.44 -11.55 -11.51
CA GLN A 40 3.55 -10.13 -11.17
C GLN A 40 3.20 -9.89 -9.69
N LYS A 41 2.15 -10.55 -9.19
CA LYS A 41 1.76 -10.53 -7.77
C LYS A 41 2.94 -10.93 -6.88
N ASN A 42 3.61 -12.04 -7.20
CA ASN A 42 4.70 -12.56 -6.37
C ASN A 42 5.91 -11.62 -6.34
N VAL A 43 6.33 -11.07 -7.50
CA VAL A 43 7.43 -10.10 -7.57
C VAL A 43 7.14 -8.86 -6.71
N ILE A 44 5.92 -8.33 -6.79
CA ILE A 44 5.55 -7.11 -6.05
C ILE A 44 5.49 -7.37 -4.54
N LEU A 45 4.98 -8.54 -4.12
CA LEU A 45 4.90 -8.89 -2.71
C LEU A 45 6.29 -9.16 -2.12
N GLU A 46 7.18 -9.79 -2.89
CA GLU A 46 8.58 -10.02 -2.52
C GLU A 46 9.34 -8.70 -2.33
N VAL A 47 9.26 -7.76 -3.29
CA VAL A 47 9.87 -6.42 -3.19
C VAL A 47 9.30 -5.64 -2.01
N SER A 48 8.03 -5.87 -1.67
CA SER A 48 7.40 -5.29 -0.49
C SER A 48 7.86 -5.95 0.82
N GLY A 49 8.85 -6.84 0.80
CA GLY A 49 9.33 -7.57 1.97
C GLY A 49 8.24 -8.46 2.57
N SER A 50 7.44 -9.11 1.73
CA SER A 50 6.36 -10.00 2.14
C SER A 50 6.45 -11.31 1.38
N SER A 51 6.71 -12.40 2.09
CA SER A 51 6.43 -13.74 1.55
C SER A 51 4.93 -13.97 1.63
N TYR A 52 4.22 -13.65 0.54
CA TYR A 52 2.81 -13.96 0.45
C TYR A 52 2.65 -15.47 0.20
N VAL A 53 2.07 -16.16 1.17
CA VAL A 53 1.67 -17.55 1.04
C VAL A 53 0.15 -17.54 0.80
N PRO A 54 -0.33 -18.04 -0.36
CA PRO A 54 -1.74 -18.00 -0.73
C PRO A 54 -2.64 -18.81 0.21
#